data_AF-A0A151XG17-F1
#
_entry.id   AF-A0A151XG17-F1
#
_cell.length_a   1.000
_cell.length_b   1.000
_cell.length_c   1.000
_cell.angle_alpha   90.00
_cell.angle_beta   90.00
_cell.angle_gamma   90.00
#
_symmetry.space_group_name_H-M   'P 1'
#
loop_
_entity.id
_entity.type
_entity.pdbx_description
1 polymer ?
#
loop_
_entity_poly.entity_id
_entity_poly.type
_entity_poly.pdbx_seq_one_letter_code
_entity_poly.pdbx_strand_id
1 'polypeptide(L)'
;MCLAEAKTKRITAKSSLTRHKTAIENFDINNGSRYDIVERRKRLIELWNLFDVVQSRIKVLENQDPSIENKDELRAQHEQHRANFKSTYFSLISRCEALLEHFDQRNLRISSSTSNDTQNTSTSTNKESHVRLPKIELPVFSGSYEDWYSYQDTYEKLIHANQRLSEIEKFHYLRSSLKDKAAEIIKSIETTTDNYKDAWSAVKERFDNKRWILQKHIKAIFEITPLTKENHVQLREL
;
A
#
# COMPACT_ATOMS: atom_id res chain seq x y z
N MET A 1 -19.76 6.12 -24.76
CA MET A 1 -19.05 7.40 -24.54
C MET A 1 -19.11 8.23 -25.82
N CYS A 2 -19.76 9.39 -25.75
CA CYS A 2 -19.82 10.36 -26.86
C CYS A 2 -18.54 11.21 -26.93
N LEU A 3 -18.35 11.99 -27.99
CA LEU A 3 -17.13 12.80 -28.19
C LEU A 3 -16.97 13.86 -27.11
N ALA A 4 -18.05 14.56 -26.75
CA ALA A 4 -18.05 15.57 -25.70
C ALA A 4 -17.65 14.98 -24.34
N GLU A 5 -18.26 13.85 -23.96
CA GLU A 5 -17.93 13.14 -22.71
C GLU A 5 -16.46 12.68 -22.69
N ALA A 6 -15.96 12.16 -23.81
CA ALA A 6 -14.57 11.72 -23.92
C ALA A 6 -13.59 12.91 -23.79
N LYS A 7 -13.88 14.05 -24.44
CA LYS A 7 -13.09 15.28 -24.30
C LYS A 7 -13.07 15.79 -22.85
N THR A 8 -14.21 15.78 -22.16
CA THR A 8 -14.29 16.12 -20.74
C THR A 8 -13.44 15.19 -19.88
N LYS A 9 -13.55 13.87 -20.07
CA LYS A 9 -12.73 12.89 -19.34
C LYS A 9 -11.22 13.09 -19.58
N ARG A 10 -10.81 13.45 -20.80
CA ARG A 10 -9.41 13.80 -21.11
C ARG A 10 -8.93 15.01 -20.33
N ILE A 11 -9.76 16.05 -20.20
CA ILE A 11 -9.45 17.25 -19.41
C ILE A 11 -9.28 16.88 -17.94
N THR A 12 -10.22 16.09 -17.39
CA THR A 12 -10.12 15.59 -16.02
C THR A 12 -8.84 14.80 -15.80
N ALA A 13 -8.49 13.89 -16.72
CA ALA A 13 -7.27 13.09 -16.63
C ALA A 13 -6.01 13.97 -16.64
N LYS A 14 -5.93 14.95 -17.54
CA LYS A 14 -4.83 15.93 -17.58
C LYS A 14 -4.73 16.73 -16.29
N SER A 15 -5.85 17.22 -15.76
CA SER A 15 -5.86 17.97 -14.50
C SER A 15 -5.36 17.12 -13.33
N SER A 16 -5.72 15.83 -13.29
CA SER A 16 -5.26 14.91 -12.26
C SER A 16 -3.77 14.66 -12.37
N LEU A 17 -3.25 14.49 -13.59
CA LEU A 17 -1.82 14.33 -13.84
C LEU A 17 -1.05 15.56 -13.33
N THR A 18 -1.55 16.77 -13.59
CA THR A 18 -0.94 18.01 -13.07
C THR A 18 -0.94 18.05 -11.54
N ARG A 19 -2.03 17.65 -10.88
CA ARG A 19 -2.07 17.59 -9.40
C ARG A 19 -1.06 16.59 -8.83
N HIS A 20 -0.95 15.40 -9.45
CA HIS A 20 0.07 14.43 -9.05
C HIS A 20 1.48 14.97 -9.29
N LYS A 21 1.71 15.66 -10.41
CA LYS A 21 2.98 16.31 -10.72
C LYS A 21 3.39 17.27 -9.61
N THR A 22 2.53 18.24 -9.29
CA THR A 22 2.80 19.23 -8.24
C THR A 22 3.07 18.57 -6.88
N ALA A 23 2.31 17.53 -6.53
CA ALA A 23 2.50 16.84 -5.26
C ALA A 23 3.83 16.07 -5.18
N ILE A 24 4.24 15.43 -6.28
CA ILE A 24 5.48 14.63 -6.34
C ILE A 24 6.71 15.53 -6.43
N GLU A 25 6.63 16.62 -7.20
CA GLU A 25 7.74 17.59 -7.33
C GLU A 25 8.02 18.31 -6.00
N ASN A 26 6.97 18.64 -5.26
CA ASN A 26 7.07 19.32 -3.97
C ASN A 26 7.11 18.35 -2.76
N PHE A 27 7.32 17.06 -3.00
CA PHE A 27 7.31 16.06 -1.93
C PHE A 27 8.53 16.21 -1.02
N ASP A 28 8.30 16.41 0.28
CA ASP A 28 9.34 16.41 1.30
C ASP A 28 9.67 14.97 1.72
N ILE A 29 10.88 14.52 1.37
CA ILE A 29 11.35 13.16 1.64
C ILE A 29 11.62 12.88 3.11
N ASN A 30 11.82 13.92 3.93
CA ASN A 30 12.17 13.76 5.34
C ASN A 30 10.92 13.58 6.20
N ASN A 31 9.85 14.28 5.84
CA ASN A 31 8.59 14.31 6.58
C ASN A 31 7.46 13.53 5.88
N GLY A 32 7.64 13.17 4.61
CA GLY A 32 6.67 12.46 3.81
C GLY A 32 6.64 10.94 4.06
N SER A 33 5.49 10.33 3.74
CA SER A 33 5.29 8.88 3.89
C SER A 33 5.64 8.12 2.62
N ARG A 34 6.41 7.03 2.75
CA ARG A 34 6.63 6.04 1.67
C ARG A 34 5.30 5.55 1.09
N TYR A 35 4.29 5.35 1.93
CA TYR A 35 2.97 4.88 1.51
C TYR A 35 2.26 5.86 0.57
N ASP A 36 2.38 7.17 0.80
CA ASP A 36 1.79 8.19 -0.09
C ASP A 36 2.39 8.07 -1.50
N ILE A 37 3.70 7.85 -1.61
CA ILE A 37 4.36 7.65 -2.91
C ILE A 37 3.90 6.35 -3.58
N VAL A 38 3.73 5.26 -2.83
CA VAL A 38 3.20 4.00 -3.36
C VAL A 38 1.79 4.19 -3.93
N GLU A 39 0.89 4.81 -3.17
CA GLU A 39 -0.49 5.02 -3.62
C GLU A 39 -0.55 5.99 -4.80
N ARG A 40 0.24 7.07 -4.79
CA ARG A 40 0.34 7.98 -5.94
C ARG A 40 0.84 7.29 -7.20
N ARG A 41 1.84 6.40 -7.10
CA ARG A 41 2.33 5.59 -8.22
C ARG A 41 1.21 4.72 -8.79
N LYS A 42 0.44 4.04 -7.93
CA LYS A 42 -0.72 3.24 -8.35
C LYS A 42 -1.76 4.10 -9.09
N ARG A 43 -2.10 5.27 -8.55
CA ARG A 43 -3.03 6.21 -9.20
C ARG A 43 -2.53 6.74 -10.53
N LEU A 44 -1.23 6.98 -10.68
CA LEU A 44 -0.64 7.36 -11.97
C LEU A 44 -0.80 6.26 -13.03
N ILE A 45 -0.65 4.99 -12.66
CA ILE A 45 -0.84 3.85 -13.57
C ILE A 45 -2.31 3.75 -13.99
N GLU A 46 -3.26 3.84 -13.04
CA GLU A 46 -4.69 3.88 -13.32
C GLU A 46 -5.05 5.05 -14.26
N LEU A 47 -4.46 6.22 -14.01
CA LEU A 47 -4.67 7.43 -14.79
C LEU A 47 -4.12 7.32 -16.22
N TRP A 48 -2.96 6.68 -16.40
CA TRP A 48 -2.41 6.38 -17.73
C TRP A 48 -3.37 5.50 -18.54
N ASN A 49 -3.86 4.41 -17.95
CA ASN A 49 -4.79 3.50 -18.61
C ASN A 49 -6.10 4.21 -18.98
N LEU A 50 -6.64 5.04 -18.07
CA LEU A 50 -7.83 5.85 -18.36
C LEU A 50 -7.58 6.82 -19.52
N PHE A 51 -6.45 7.52 -19.51
CA PHE A 51 -6.10 8.46 -20.56
C PHE A 51 -5.94 7.74 -21.91
N ASP A 52 -5.29 6.59 -21.95
CA ASP A 52 -5.06 5.83 -23.18
C ASP A 52 -6.39 5.40 -23.83
N VAL A 53 -7.31 4.84 -23.04
CA VAL A 53 -8.65 4.45 -23.50
C VAL A 53 -9.44 5.66 -23.99
N VAL A 54 -9.44 6.76 -23.23
CA VAL A 54 -10.17 7.98 -23.60
C VAL A 54 -9.59 8.62 -24.87
N GLN A 55 -8.26 8.73 -24.97
CA GLN A 55 -7.61 9.32 -26.14
C GLN A 55 -7.77 8.45 -27.38
N SER A 56 -7.78 7.12 -27.24
CA SER A 56 -8.13 6.17 -28.32
C SER A 56 -9.56 6.40 -28.79
N ARG A 57 -10.51 6.56 -27.87
CA ARG A 57 -11.92 6.80 -28.20
C ARG A 57 -12.12 8.12 -28.94
N ILE A 58 -11.47 9.20 -28.49
CA ILE A 58 -11.52 10.51 -29.16
C ILE A 58 -10.98 10.37 -30.60
N LYS A 59 -9.82 9.72 -30.78
CA LYS A 59 -9.22 9.49 -32.10
C LYS A 59 -10.18 8.77 -33.05
N VAL A 60 -10.86 7.72 -32.59
CA VAL A 60 -11.83 6.98 -33.40
C VAL A 60 -13.01 7.87 -33.81
N LEU A 61 -13.59 8.60 -32.86
CA LEU A 61 -14.76 9.45 -33.10
C LEU A 61 -14.45 10.61 -34.06
N GLU A 62 -13.33 11.30 -33.88
CA GLU A 62 -12.92 12.41 -34.76
C GLU A 62 -12.47 11.89 -36.15
N ASN A 63 -11.88 10.70 -36.23
CA ASN A 63 -11.55 10.11 -37.52
C ASN A 63 -12.81 9.67 -38.31
N GLN A 64 -13.91 9.31 -37.63
CA GLN A 64 -15.18 8.96 -38.26
C GLN A 64 -16.03 10.18 -38.66
N ASP A 65 -15.72 11.37 -38.16
CA ASP A 65 -16.44 12.60 -38.49
C ASP A 65 -16.11 13.08 -39.91
N PRO A 66 -17.06 13.06 -40.87
CA PRO A 66 -16.82 13.46 -42.25
C PRO A 66 -16.62 14.98 -42.41
N SER A 67 -16.99 15.79 -41.42
CA SER A 67 -16.80 17.25 -41.46
C SER A 67 -15.33 17.67 -41.24
N ILE A 68 -14.49 16.77 -40.75
CA ILE A 68 -13.07 17.04 -40.54
C ILE A 68 -12.30 16.76 -41.83
N GLU A 69 -11.92 17.82 -42.55
CA GLU A 69 -11.23 17.73 -43.84
C GLU A 69 -9.74 17.33 -43.68
N ASN A 70 -9.02 17.92 -42.72
CA ASN A 70 -7.59 17.69 -42.54
C ASN A 70 -7.29 16.53 -41.56
N LYS A 71 -7.42 15.29 -42.03
CA LYS A 71 -7.18 14.08 -41.22
C LYS A 71 -5.72 13.90 -40.79
N ASP A 72 -4.76 14.39 -41.56
CA ASP A 72 -3.34 14.23 -41.23
C ASP A 72 -2.90 15.16 -40.11
N GLU A 73 -3.36 16.41 -40.13
CA GLU A 73 -3.16 17.33 -39.00
C GLU A 73 -3.83 16.81 -37.72
N LEU A 74 -5.06 16.27 -37.83
CA LEU A 74 -5.75 15.66 -36.69
C LEU A 74 -4.94 14.50 -36.10
N ARG A 75 -4.38 13.62 -36.94
CA ARG A 75 -3.51 12.51 -36.50
C ARG A 75 -2.27 13.03 -35.77
N ALA A 76 -1.61 14.06 -36.29
CA ALA A 76 -0.46 14.69 -35.65
C ALA A 76 -0.82 15.28 -34.27
N GLN A 77 -1.96 15.97 -34.15
CA GLN A 77 -2.45 16.49 -32.87
C GLN A 77 -2.71 15.37 -31.85
N HIS A 78 -3.29 14.24 -32.28
CA HIS A 78 -3.49 13.09 -31.41
C HIS A 78 -2.19 12.50 -30.89
N GLU A 79 -1.18 12.40 -31.75
CA GLU A 79 0.14 11.89 -31.38
C GLU A 79 0.83 12.85 -30.40
N GLN A 80 0.79 14.15 -30.68
CA GLN A 80 1.34 15.16 -29.78
C GLN A 80 0.70 15.11 -28.39
N HIS A 81 -0.63 14.96 -28.33
CA HIS A 81 -1.34 14.81 -27.07
C HIS A 81 -0.93 13.56 -26.28
N ARG A 82 -0.69 12.44 -26.97
CA ARG A 82 -0.19 11.20 -26.35
C ARG A 82 1.24 11.39 -25.86
N ALA A 83 2.12 11.93 -26.70
CA ALA A 83 3.51 12.17 -26.37
C ALA A 83 3.66 13.07 -25.12
N ASN A 84 2.91 14.17 -25.04
CA ASN A 84 2.97 15.09 -23.90
C ASN A 84 2.53 14.42 -22.58
N PHE A 85 1.44 13.64 -22.62
CA PHE A 85 0.96 12.93 -21.44
C PHE A 85 1.93 11.82 -21.04
N LYS A 86 2.42 11.05 -22.03
CA LYS A 86 3.37 9.95 -21.87
C LYS A 86 4.68 10.41 -21.23
N SER A 87 5.26 11.49 -21.75
CA SER A 87 6.50 12.07 -21.21
C SER A 87 6.34 12.47 -19.74
N THR A 88 5.26 13.18 -19.42
CA THR A 88 4.98 13.60 -18.03
C THR A 88 4.68 12.41 -17.13
N TYR A 89 3.95 11.40 -17.60
CA TYR A 89 3.69 10.18 -16.85
C TYR A 89 4.99 9.46 -16.50
N PHE A 90 5.88 9.22 -17.47
CA PHE A 90 7.14 8.52 -17.21
C PHE A 90 8.07 9.29 -16.29
N SER A 91 8.14 10.62 -16.42
CA SER A 91 8.96 11.42 -15.51
C SER A 91 8.47 11.31 -14.07
N LEU A 92 7.15 11.27 -13.85
CA LEU A 92 6.58 11.09 -12.52
C LEU A 92 6.77 9.68 -11.97
N ILE A 93 6.59 8.63 -12.78
CA ILE A 93 6.85 7.25 -12.36
C ILE A 93 8.30 7.08 -11.93
N SER A 94 9.25 7.56 -12.75
CA SER A 94 10.68 7.53 -12.42
C SER A 94 10.98 8.28 -11.12
N ARG A 95 10.37 9.46 -10.93
CA ARG A 95 10.51 10.24 -9.69
C ARG A 95 9.94 9.50 -8.47
N CYS A 96 8.79 8.84 -8.61
CA CYS A 96 8.23 8.00 -7.55
C CYS A 96 9.16 6.83 -7.20
N GLU A 97 9.74 6.16 -8.19
CA GLU A 97 10.66 5.04 -7.96
C GLU A 97 11.92 5.48 -7.24
N ALA A 98 12.52 6.61 -7.64
CA ALA A 98 13.67 7.19 -6.94
C ALA A 98 13.35 7.56 -5.48
N LEU A 99 12.14 8.07 -5.20
CA LEU A 99 11.69 8.35 -3.83
C LEU A 99 11.55 7.06 -3.01
N LEU A 100 10.95 6.02 -3.57
CA LEU A 100 10.79 4.72 -2.90
C LEU A 100 12.14 4.07 -2.60
N GLU A 101 13.08 4.14 -3.55
CA GLU A 101 14.44 3.62 -3.35
C GLU A 101 15.16 4.34 -2.20
N HIS A 102 15.00 5.66 -2.08
CA HIS A 102 15.57 6.41 -0.97
C HIS A 102 14.98 5.99 0.39
N PHE A 103 13.66 5.70 0.46
CA PHE A 103 13.06 5.16 1.68
C PHE A 103 13.64 3.78 2.02
N ASP A 104 13.85 2.93 1.02
CA ASP A 104 14.41 1.59 1.22
C ASP A 104 15.88 1.67 1.69
N GLN A 105 16.69 2.55 1.10
CA GLN A 105 18.07 2.83 1.55
C GLN A 105 18.14 3.42 2.96
N ARG A 106 17.21 4.31 3.34
CA ARG A 106 17.15 4.87 4.70
C ARG A 106 16.86 3.78 5.74
N ASN A 107 15.95 2.86 5.44
CA ASN A 107 15.63 1.73 6.32
C ASN A 107 16.82 0.76 6.47
N LEU A 108 17.59 0.54 5.39
CA LEU A 108 18.81 -0.28 5.43
C LEU A 108 19.92 0.36 6.27
N ARG A 109 20.12 1.69 6.19
CA ARG A 109 21.11 2.41 7.00
C ARG A 109 20.78 2.40 8.50
N ILE A 110 19.51 2.56 8.87
CA ILE A 110 19.06 2.43 10.27
C ILE A 110 19.33 1.02 10.82
N SER A 111 19.23 0.01 9.95
CA SER A 111 19.49 -1.40 10.29
C SER A 111 20.97 -1.77 10.36
N SER A 112 21.88 -0.93 9.85
CA SER A 112 23.34 -1.15 9.88
C SER A 112 24.06 -0.26 10.92
N SER A 113 23.49 0.88 11.30
CA SER A 113 24.03 1.73 12.39
C SER A 113 23.81 1.13 13.79
N THR A 114 23.15 -0.02 13.91
CA THR A 114 23.00 -0.80 15.16
C THR A 114 24.00 -1.96 15.29
N SER A 115 25.03 -2.03 14.44
CA SER A 115 26.00 -3.16 14.44
C SER A 115 27.48 -2.76 14.48
N ASN A 116 27.81 -1.49 14.73
CA ASN A 116 29.20 -1.07 14.90
C ASN A 116 29.47 -0.58 16.33
N ASP A 117 29.51 -1.51 17.28
CA ASP A 117 30.48 -1.40 18.37
C ASP A 117 30.79 -2.77 18.99
N THR A 118 31.82 -3.45 18.48
CA THR A 118 32.81 -4.14 19.33
C THR A 118 33.97 -4.65 18.48
N GLN A 119 35.17 -4.10 18.68
CA GLN A 119 36.34 -4.87 19.13
C GLN A 119 37.44 -3.96 19.71
N ASN A 120 37.72 -4.18 21.01
CA ASN A 120 38.96 -3.96 21.78
C ASN A 120 39.51 -2.52 21.96
N THR A 121 39.92 -2.04 23.13
CA THR A 121 40.27 -2.63 24.44
C THR A 121 40.43 -1.52 25.48
N SER A 122 40.24 -1.86 26.76
CA SER A 122 40.70 -1.16 27.99
C SER A 122 39.73 -0.22 28.73
N THR A 123 39.17 -0.76 29.81
CA THR A 123 38.92 -0.12 31.11
C THR A 123 38.45 1.33 31.14
N SER A 124 37.17 1.54 31.45
CA SER A 124 36.74 2.42 32.55
C SER A 124 35.25 2.28 32.80
N THR A 125 34.91 2.16 34.08
CA THR A 125 33.56 2.05 34.62
C THR A 125 32.71 3.26 34.26
N ASN A 126 31.65 3.08 33.48
CA ASN A 126 30.55 4.03 33.47
C ASN A 126 29.23 3.29 33.66
N LYS A 127 28.58 3.62 34.77
CA LYS A 127 27.23 3.20 35.11
C LYS A 127 26.28 3.99 34.23
N GLU A 128 25.98 3.49 33.04
CA GLU A 128 24.86 3.98 32.26
C GLU A 128 23.60 3.22 32.66
N SER A 129 22.65 3.98 33.18
CA SER A 129 21.28 3.57 33.46
C SER A 129 20.61 3.06 32.17
N HIS A 130 20.71 1.76 31.92
CA HIS A 130 19.87 1.06 30.95
C HIS A 130 18.41 1.14 31.41
N VAL A 131 17.63 2.05 30.82
CA VAL A 131 16.20 1.81 30.69
C VAL A 131 16.08 0.63 29.72
N ARG A 132 15.85 -0.57 30.24
CA ARG A 132 15.53 -1.75 29.43
C ARG A 132 14.20 -1.48 28.74
N LEU A 133 14.24 -1.21 27.43
CA LEU A 133 13.02 -1.24 26.64
C LEU A 133 12.45 -2.67 26.71
N PRO A 134 11.13 -2.83 26.90
CA PRO A 134 10.49 -4.13 26.86
C PRO A 134 10.84 -4.84 25.55
N LYS A 135 11.17 -6.13 25.61
CA LYS A 135 11.32 -6.95 24.40
C LYS A 135 10.03 -6.80 23.58
N ILE A 136 10.14 -6.54 22.28
CA ILE A 136 8.98 -6.54 21.40
C ILE A 136 8.45 -7.97 21.37
N GLU A 137 7.36 -8.19 22.09
CA GLU A 137 6.64 -9.45 22.05
C GLU A 137 5.87 -9.52 20.72
N LEU A 138 5.97 -10.64 20.01
CA LEU A 138 5.11 -10.82 18.84
C LEU A 138 3.65 -10.71 19.28
N PRO A 139 2.81 -10.00 18.52
CA PRO A 139 1.39 -9.97 18.79
C PRO A 139 0.84 -11.40 18.76
N VAL A 140 0.04 -11.73 19.77
CA VAL A 140 -0.58 -13.03 19.91
C VAL A 140 -1.94 -12.99 19.21
N PHE A 141 -2.22 -13.99 18.37
CA PHE A 141 -3.45 -14.06 17.61
C PHE A 141 -4.25 -15.32 17.98
N SER A 142 -5.41 -15.12 18.60
CA SER A 142 -6.31 -16.18 19.06
C SER A 142 -7.34 -16.63 18.01
N GLY A 143 -7.43 -15.94 16.86
CA GLY A 143 -8.42 -16.21 15.82
C GLY A 143 -9.61 -15.25 15.78
N SER A 144 -9.50 -14.07 16.39
CA SER A 144 -10.49 -12.98 16.29
C SER A 144 -10.39 -12.31 14.91
N TYR A 145 -11.50 -12.23 14.16
CA TYR A 145 -11.51 -11.55 12.86
C TYR A 145 -11.23 -10.03 12.98
N GLU A 146 -11.48 -9.43 14.15
CA GLU A 146 -11.24 -8.00 14.40
C GLU A 146 -9.74 -7.68 14.43
N ASP A 147 -8.97 -8.57 15.02
CA ASP A 147 -7.53 -8.39 15.24
C ASP A 147 -6.70 -8.96 14.08
N TRP A 148 -7.33 -9.69 13.17
CA TRP A 148 -6.67 -10.38 12.05
C TRP A 148 -5.81 -9.43 11.22
N TYR A 149 -6.34 -8.29 10.78
CA TYR A 149 -5.60 -7.37 9.92
C TYR A 149 -4.45 -6.68 10.65
N SER A 150 -4.61 -6.38 11.94
CA SER A 150 -3.54 -5.81 12.76
C SER A 150 -2.41 -6.83 12.97
N TYR A 151 -2.78 -8.07 13.31
CA TYR A 151 -1.84 -9.17 13.44
C TYR A 151 -1.12 -9.47 12.13
N GLN A 152 -1.86 -9.59 11.02
CA GLN A 152 -1.30 -9.90 9.72
C GLN A 152 -0.28 -8.84 9.30
N ASP A 153 -0.63 -7.54 9.36
CA ASP A 153 0.29 -6.46 8.99
C ASP A 153 1.57 -6.46 9.83
N THR A 154 1.43 -6.68 11.14
CA THR A 154 2.56 -6.74 12.07
C THR A 154 3.44 -7.97 11.81
N TYR A 155 2.84 -9.14 11.66
CA TYR A 155 3.55 -10.40 11.39
C TYR A 155 4.25 -10.38 10.04
N GLU A 156 3.58 -9.83 9.02
CA GLU A 156 4.10 -9.71 7.67
C GLU A 156 5.33 -8.80 7.61
N LYS A 157 5.30 -7.67 8.33
CA LYS A 157 6.43 -6.72 8.40
C LYS A 157 7.58 -7.20 9.29
N LEU A 158 7.31 -7.82 10.44
CA LEU A 158 8.35 -8.20 11.39
C LEU A 158 9.01 -9.54 11.06
N ILE A 159 8.24 -10.50 10.53
CA ILE A 159 8.70 -11.89 10.36
C ILE A 159 8.71 -12.31 8.90
N HIS A 160 7.59 -12.16 8.17
CA HIS A 160 7.47 -12.69 6.81
C HIS A 160 8.44 -11.99 5.84
N ALA A 161 8.49 -10.66 5.86
CA ALA A 161 9.37 -9.83 5.02
C ALA A 161 10.84 -9.83 5.48
N ASN A 162 11.14 -10.38 6.66
CA ASN A 162 12.49 -10.42 7.19
C ASN A 162 13.32 -11.49 6.46
N GLN A 163 14.32 -11.07 5.69
CA GLN A 163 15.21 -11.96 4.93
C GLN A 163 16.30 -12.61 5.79
N ARG A 164 16.51 -12.12 7.02
CA ARG A 164 17.48 -12.70 7.97
C ARG A 164 16.97 -13.95 8.68
N LEU A 165 15.67 -14.23 8.59
CA LEU A 165 15.03 -15.41 9.16
C LEU A 165 14.87 -16.48 8.08
N SER A 166 15.28 -17.70 8.39
CA SER A 166 14.99 -18.88 7.59
C SER A 166 13.49 -19.22 7.64
N GLU A 167 12.99 -19.95 6.64
CA GLU A 167 11.57 -20.32 6.58
C GLU A 167 11.14 -21.18 7.79
N ILE A 168 12.04 -22.01 8.32
CA ILE A 168 11.79 -22.79 9.55
C ILE A 168 11.68 -21.90 10.80
N GLU A 169 12.55 -20.89 10.95
CA GLU A 169 12.45 -19.92 12.04
C GLU A 169 11.15 -19.12 11.95
N LYS A 170 10.78 -18.69 10.74
CA LYS A 170 9.48 -18.03 10.50
C LYS A 170 8.31 -18.93 10.88
N PHE A 171 8.38 -20.23 10.63
CA PHE A 171 7.33 -21.15 11.06
C PHE A 171 7.29 -21.27 12.59
N HIS A 172 8.43 -21.36 13.27
CA HIS A 172 8.44 -21.35 14.74
C HIS A 172 7.82 -20.08 15.35
N TYR A 173 8.07 -18.91 14.75
CA TYR A 173 7.41 -17.66 15.14
C TYR A 173 5.92 -17.64 14.81
N LEU A 174 5.50 -18.23 13.70
CA LEU A 174 4.09 -18.35 13.34
C LEU A 174 3.38 -19.19 14.39
N ARG A 175 3.95 -20.34 14.73
CA ARG A 175 3.37 -21.29 15.68
C ARG A 175 3.32 -20.76 17.11
N SER A 176 4.28 -19.93 17.52
CA SER A 176 4.29 -19.34 18.86
C SER A 176 3.35 -18.15 19.00
N SER A 177 3.12 -17.40 17.92
CA SER A 177 2.21 -16.25 17.90
C SER A 177 0.75 -16.61 17.70
N LEU A 178 0.43 -17.77 17.11
CA LEU A 178 -0.95 -18.26 17.00
C LEU A 178 -1.39 -18.98 18.29
N LYS A 179 -2.62 -18.71 18.73
CA LYS A 179 -3.29 -19.34 19.88
C LYS A 179 -4.69 -19.81 19.50
N ASP A 180 -5.25 -20.67 20.34
CA ASP A 180 -6.63 -21.15 20.27
C ASP A 180 -7.05 -21.57 18.85
N LYS A 181 -8.10 -20.93 18.30
CA LYS A 181 -8.67 -21.25 16.98
C LYS A 181 -7.69 -21.04 15.84
N ALA A 182 -6.76 -20.10 15.98
CA ALA A 182 -5.76 -19.83 14.95
C ALA A 182 -4.64 -20.87 14.97
N ALA A 183 -4.27 -21.37 16.15
CA ALA A 183 -3.28 -22.43 16.30
C ALA A 183 -3.78 -23.78 15.75
N GLU A 184 -5.09 -24.05 15.79
CA GLU A 184 -5.68 -25.28 15.26
C GLU A 184 -5.48 -25.45 13.74
N ILE A 185 -5.43 -24.35 12.97
CA ILE A 185 -5.28 -24.37 11.50
C ILE A 185 -3.97 -25.00 11.07
N ILE A 186 -2.90 -24.69 11.80
CA ILE A 186 -1.55 -25.17 11.48
C ILE A 186 -1.15 -26.38 12.33
N LYS A 187 -2.03 -26.87 13.21
CA LYS A 187 -1.75 -27.98 14.13
C LYS A 187 -1.50 -29.30 13.41
N SER A 188 -2.16 -29.50 12.27
CA SER A 188 -2.00 -30.68 11.40
C SER A 188 -0.85 -30.56 10.40
N ILE A 189 -0.19 -29.40 10.33
CA ILE A 189 0.92 -29.14 9.40
C ILE A 189 2.23 -29.38 10.15
N GLU A 190 3.07 -30.27 9.64
CA GLU A 190 4.39 -30.50 10.20
C GLU A 190 5.27 -29.26 10.05
N THR A 191 5.98 -28.89 11.13
CA THR A 191 6.85 -27.71 11.17
C THR A 191 8.15 -28.01 10.42
N THR A 192 8.09 -27.90 9.09
CA THR A 192 9.22 -28.05 8.18
C THR A 192 9.40 -26.78 7.35
N THR A 193 10.60 -26.58 6.80
CA THR A 193 10.95 -25.42 5.95
C THR A 193 9.97 -25.26 4.79
N ASP A 194 9.67 -26.36 4.10
CA ASP A 194 8.84 -26.37 2.89
C ASP A 194 7.37 -26.01 3.19
N ASN A 195 6.89 -26.38 4.38
CA ASN A 195 5.49 -26.21 4.77
C ASN A 195 5.17 -24.81 5.30
N TYR A 196 6.16 -23.93 5.48
CA TYR A 196 5.93 -22.58 6.02
C TYR A 196 4.97 -21.76 5.15
N LYS A 197 5.17 -21.80 3.83
CA LYS A 197 4.35 -21.03 2.87
C LYS A 197 2.90 -21.50 2.89
N ASP A 198 2.70 -22.81 2.99
CA ASP A 198 1.37 -23.42 3.04
C ASP A 198 0.68 -23.12 4.37
N ALA A 199 1.41 -23.21 5.50
CA ALA A 199 0.90 -22.84 6.81
C ALA A 199 0.49 -21.36 6.87
N TRP A 200 1.30 -20.46 6.33
CA TRP A 200 0.98 -19.03 6.29
C TRP A 200 -0.23 -18.74 5.40
N SER A 201 -0.32 -19.40 4.24
CA SER A 201 -1.44 -19.25 3.31
C SER A 201 -2.75 -19.78 3.89
N ALA A 202 -2.73 -20.93 4.58
CA ALA A 202 -3.90 -21.51 5.23
C ALA A 202 -4.48 -20.60 6.33
N VAL A 203 -3.61 -19.93 7.09
CA VAL A 203 -4.03 -18.94 8.10
C VAL A 203 -4.63 -17.71 7.42
N LYS A 204 -4.03 -17.21 6.33
CA LYS A 204 -4.60 -16.10 5.56
C LYS A 204 -5.96 -16.45 4.97
N GLU A 205 -6.10 -17.59 4.33
CA GLU A 205 -7.36 -17.99 3.68
C GLU A 205 -8.51 -18.12 4.70
N ARG A 206 -8.22 -18.63 5.90
CA ARG A 206 -9.25 -18.83 6.92
C ARG A 206 -9.73 -17.53 7.57
N PHE A 207 -8.84 -16.54 7.72
CA PHE A 207 -9.13 -15.30 8.45
C PHE A 207 -9.27 -14.04 7.58
N ASP A 208 -8.79 -14.05 6.33
CA ASP A 208 -9.00 -12.99 5.35
C ASP A 208 -10.41 -13.06 4.73
N ASN A 209 -11.41 -12.86 5.58
CA ASN A 209 -12.80 -12.92 5.19
C ASN A 209 -13.37 -11.52 4.91
N LYS A 210 -13.20 -11.06 3.67
CA LYS A 210 -13.74 -9.77 3.19
C LYS A 210 -15.25 -9.60 3.41
N ARG A 211 -16.02 -10.70 3.52
CA ARG A 211 -17.46 -10.67 3.84
C ARG A 211 -17.74 -10.29 5.29
N TRP A 212 -16.87 -10.63 6.23
CA TRP A 212 -17.03 -10.28 7.64
C TRP A 212 -16.88 -8.76 7.87
N ILE A 213 -15.90 -8.11 7.20
CA ILE A 213 -15.77 -6.64 7.19
C ILE A 213 -17.04 -5.99 6.65
N LEU A 214 -17.53 -6.46 5.51
CA LEU A 214 -18.74 -5.94 4.90
C LEU A 214 -19.94 -6.07 5.84
N GLN A 215 -20.09 -7.23 6.49
CA GLN A 215 -21.16 -7.47 7.43
C GLN A 215 -21.04 -6.63 8.71
N LYS A 216 -19.81 -6.38 9.22
CA LYS A 216 -19.55 -5.48 10.35
C LYS A 216 -19.91 -4.03 10.01
N HIS A 217 -19.50 -3.54 8.84
CA HIS A 217 -19.87 -2.19 8.39
C HIS A 217 -21.37 -2.06 8.12
N ILE A 218 -22.00 -3.06 7.49
CA ILE A 218 -23.44 -3.10 7.28
C ILE A 218 -24.17 -3.09 8.62
N LYS A 219 -23.76 -3.95 9.56
CA LYS A 219 -24.36 -4.01 10.90
C LYS A 219 -24.18 -2.69 11.66
N ALA A 220 -22.99 -2.09 11.60
CA ALA A 220 -22.73 -0.77 12.19
C ALA A 220 -23.61 0.32 11.58
N ILE A 221 -23.86 0.31 10.27
CA ILE A 221 -24.77 1.25 9.58
C ILE A 221 -26.23 1.03 10.02
N PHE A 222 -26.65 -0.22 10.20
CA PHE A 222 -28.03 -0.55 10.62
C PHE A 222 -28.26 -0.42 12.14
N GLU A 223 -27.22 -0.47 12.97
CA GLU A 223 -27.27 -0.25 14.43
C GLU A 223 -27.15 1.23 14.82
N ILE A 224 -26.93 2.15 13.86
CA ILE A 224 -27.00 3.59 14.13
C ILE A 224 -28.44 3.90 14.54
N THR A 225 -28.63 4.15 15.83
CA THR A 225 -29.92 4.57 16.38
C THR A 225 -30.26 5.94 15.78
N PRO A 226 -31.41 6.13 15.12
CA PRO A 226 -31.76 7.43 14.54
C PRO A 226 -31.83 8.48 15.65
N LEU A 227 -30.88 9.41 15.65
CA LEU A 227 -30.80 10.52 16.58
C LEU A 227 -32.08 11.36 16.45
N THR A 228 -33.04 11.13 17.35
CA THR A 228 -34.36 11.77 17.28
C THR A 228 -34.37 13.17 17.90
N LYS A 229 -33.24 13.61 18.47
CA LYS A 229 -33.00 14.99 18.92
C LYS A 229 -31.49 15.27 18.98
N GLU A 230 -31.10 16.48 18.61
CA GLU A 230 -29.71 16.94 18.69
C GLU A 230 -29.20 16.85 20.13
N ASN A 231 -28.27 15.94 20.36
CA ASN A 231 -27.56 15.80 21.62
C ASN A 231 -26.06 15.66 21.34
N HIS A 232 -25.30 16.71 21.67
CA HIS A 232 -23.87 16.81 21.39
C HIS A 232 -23.03 15.71 22.08
N VAL A 233 -23.54 15.13 23.17
CA VAL A 233 -22.87 14.01 23.86
C VAL A 233 -22.91 12.74 23.01
N GLN A 234 -24.00 12.50 22.30
CA GLN A 234 -24.21 11.29 21.50
C GLN A 234 -23.46 11.32 20.15
N LEU A 235 -23.10 12.52 19.66
CA LEU A 235 -22.24 12.67 18.46
C LEU A 235 -20.78 12.29 18.70
N ARG A 236 -20.32 12.24 19.96
CA ARG A 236 -18.95 11.88 20.33
C ARG A 236 -18.75 10.36 20.48
N GLU A 237 -19.84 9.61 20.61
CA GLU A 237 -19.84 8.15 20.79
C GLU A 237 -20.07 7.37 19.47
N LEU A 238 -20.30 8.08 18.36
CA LEU A 238 -20.31 7.55 16.99
C LEU A 238 -18.91 7.57 16.38
#